data_AF-A0A432S3Q3-F1
#
_entry.id   AF-A0A432S3Q3-F1
#
_cell.length_a   1.000
_cell.length_b   1.000
_cell.length_c   1.000
_cell.angle_alpha   90.00
_cell.angle_beta   90.00
_cell.angle_gamma   90.00
#
_symmetry.space_group_name_H-M   'P 1'
#
loop_
_entity.id
_entity.type
_entity.pdbx_description
1 polymer ?
#
loop_
_entity_poly.entity_id
_entity_poly.type
_entity_poly.pdbx_seq_one_letter_code
_entity_poly.pdbx_strand_id
1 'polypeptide(L)' 'MKDYDFELKNFNKTDKEEECYKCGKIAILYEDPDIEGLFFCKECWIERFKTEELCNQELEKIEKERDILES' A
#
# COMPACT_ATOMS: atom_id res chain seq x y z
N MET A 1 13.43 7.31 -6.39
CA MET A 1 12.20 7.65 -5.64
C MET A 1 11.11 6.78 -6.25
N LYS A 2 10.52 5.85 -5.49
CA LYS A 2 9.45 5.00 -6.02
C LYS A 2 8.28 5.87 -6.45
N ASP A 3 7.75 5.57 -7.62
CA ASP A 3 6.62 6.27 -8.20
C ASP A 3 5.33 5.52 -7.81
N TYR A 4 4.83 5.78 -6.60
CA TYR A 4 3.63 5.12 -6.09
C TYR A 4 2.37 5.45 -6.93
N ASP A 5 2.42 6.52 -7.74
CA ASP A 5 1.38 6.80 -8.74
C ASP A 5 1.35 5.74 -9.85
N PHE A 6 2.49 5.13 -10.18
CA PHE A 6 2.54 4.03 -11.15
C PHE A 6 1.87 2.76 -10.62
N GLU A 7 2.05 2.44 -9.34
CA GLU A 7 1.45 1.25 -8.72
C GLU A 7 -0.09 1.34 -8.70
N LEU A 8 -0.61 2.54 -8.40
CA LEU A 8 -2.05 2.82 -8.40
C LEU A 8 -2.73 2.78 -9.76
N LYS A 9 -1.99 2.85 -10.88
CA LYS A 9 -2.59 2.79 -12.23
C LYS A 9 -3.29 1.47 -12.52
N ASN A 10 -2.91 0.41 -11.82
CA ASN A 10 -3.49 -0.92 -12.02
C ASN A 10 -4.73 -1.16 -11.16
N PHE A 11 -5.08 -0.20 -10.29
CA PHE A 11 -6.18 -0.36 -9.34
C PHE A 11 -7.46 0.18 -9.97
N ASN A 12 -8.58 -0.49 -9.71
CA ASN A 12 -9.88 0.09 -10.02
C ASN A 12 -10.05 1.38 -9.22
N LYS A 13 -10.72 2.36 -9.80
CA LYS A 13 -10.98 3.64 -9.14
C LYS A 13 -12.44 4.04 -9.29
N THR A 14 -12.90 4.85 -8.35
CA THR A 14 -14.27 5.39 -8.38
C THR A 14 -14.44 6.39 -9.54
N ASP A 15 -15.62 6.41 -10.14
CA ASP A 15 -15.95 7.36 -11.22
C ASP A 15 -16.15 8.79 -10.71
N LYS A 16 -16.51 8.92 -9.43
CA LYS A 16 -16.78 10.18 -8.73
C LYS A 16 -16.00 10.23 -7.42
N GLU A 17 -15.93 11.41 -6.83
CA GLU A 17 -15.34 11.56 -5.51
C GLU A 17 -16.25 10.91 -4.46
N GLU A 18 -15.67 10.05 -3.63
CA GLU A 18 -16.34 9.31 -2.57
C GLU A 18 -15.50 9.40 -1.28
N GLU A 19 -16.09 8.97 -0.16
CA GLU A 19 -15.46 9.04 1.15
C GLU A 19 -14.48 7.87 1.35
N CYS A 20 -13.20 8.18 1.56
CA CYS A 20 -12.16 7.19 1.85
C CYS A 20 -12.49 6.40 3.12
N TYR A 21 -12.46 5.06 3.04
CA TYR A 21 -12.79 4.18 4.15
C TYR A 21 -11.91 4.39 5.40
N LYS A 22 -10.61 4.70 5.21
CA LYS A 22 -9.66 4.87 6.33
C LYS A 22 -9.72 6.24 6.99
N CYS A 23 -9.75 7.31 6.18
CA CYS A 23 -9.50 8.68 6.67
C CYS A 23 -10.68 9.64 6.50
N GLY A 24 -11.79 9.21 5.88
CA GLY A 24 -12.97 10.04 5.67
C GLY A 24 -12.79 11.16 4.64
N LYS A 25 -11.65 11.23 3.94
CA LYS A 25 -11.42 12.24 2.91
C LYS A 25 -12.27 11.94 1.68
N ILE A 26 -12.98 12.95 1.18
CA ILE A 26 -13.68 12.90 -0.12
C ILE A 26 -12.65 13.10 -1.24
N ALA A 27 -12.48 12.11 -2.11
CA ALA A 27 -11.57 12.14 -3.25
C ALA A 27 -11.91 11.02 -4.25
N ILE A 28 -11.22 10.97 -5.40
CA ILE A 28 -11.16 9.73 -6.19
C ILE A 28 -10.44 8.67 -5.37
N LEU A 29 -11.11 7.53 -5.19
CA LEU A 29 -10.61 6.41 -4.41
C LEU A 29 -10.19 5.27 -5.31
N TYR A 30 -9.32 4.41 -4.78
CA TYR A 30 -8.80 3.23 -5.44
C TYR A 30 -9.20 1.99 -4.63
N GLU A 31 -9.72 0.98 -5.32
CA GLU A 31 -10.21 -0.27 -4.73
C GLU A 31 -9.04 -1.09 -4.18
N ASP A 32 -9.26 -1.78 -3.06
CA ASP A 32 -8.34 -2.78 -2.54
C ASP A 32 -8.44 -4.07 -3.39
N PRO A 33 -7.34 -4.49 -4.04
CA PRO A 33 -7.37 -5.68 -4.89
C PRO A 33 -7.57 -6.97 -4.09
N ASP A 34 -7.29 -6.95 -2.79
CA ASP A 34 -7.45 -8.10 -1.89
C ASP A 34 -8.83 -8.10 -1.20
N ILE A 35 -9.54 -6.97 -1.17
CA ILE A 35 -10.82 -6.82 -0.47
C ILE A 35 -11.82 -6.05 -1.34
N GLU A 36 -12.72 -6.81 -1.98
CA GLU A 36 -13.78 -6.29 -2.84
C GLU A 36 -14.65 -5.25 -2.11
N GLY A 37 -14.90 -4.11 -2.76
CA GLY A 37 -15.77 -3.06 -2.24
C GLY A 37 -15.13 -2.14 -1.19
N LEU A 38 -13.85 -2.33 -0.83
CA LEU A 38 -13.11 -1.36 -0.02
C LEU A 38 -12.35 -0.38 -0.90
N PHE A 39 -12.55 0.92 -0.64
CA PHE A 39 -11.96 2.00 -1.41
C PHE A 39 -11.18 2.97 -0.52
N PHE A 40 -9.97 3.30 -0.94
CA PHE A 40 -9.06 4.18 -0.20
C PHE A 40 -8.54 5.31 -1.09
N CYS A 41 -8.31 6.47 -0.50
CA CYS A 41 -7.69 7.57 -1.22
C CYS A 41 -6.22 7.26 -1.53
N LYS A 42 -5.67 7.93 -2.53
CA LYS A 42 -4.26 7.81 -2.95
C LYS A 42 -3.29 7.91 -1.77
N GLU A 43 -3.51 8.83 -0.84
CA GLU A 43 -2.61 9.04 0.30
C GLU A 43 -2.56 7.81 1.21
N CYS A 44 -3.70 7.20 1.51
CA CYS A 44 -3.77 6.00 2.33
C CYS A 44 -3.11 4.79 1.66
N TRP A 45 -3.20 4.67 0.33
CA TRP A 45 -2.45 3.67 -0.43
C TRP A 45 -0.94 3.89 -0.35
N ILE A 46 -0.48 5.14 -0.53
CA ILE A 46 0.94 5.48 -0.42
C ILE A 46 1.48 5.15 0.97
N GLU A 47 0.70 5.42 2.02
CA GLU A 47 1.07 5.02 3.39
C GLU A 47 1.24 3.51 3.49
N ARG A 48 0.30 2.73 2.95
CA ARG A 48 0.35 1.26 2.98
C ARG A 48 1.58 0.73 2.26
N PHE A 49 1.85 1.17 1.03
CA PHE A 49 3.02 0.72 0.27
C PHE A 49 4.33 1.01 0.99
N LYS A 50 4.43 2.17 1.67
CA LYS A 50 5.60 2.50 2.48
C LYS A 50 5.74 1.57 3.68
N THR A 51 4.64 1.25 4.36
CA THR A 51 4.66 0.30 5.48
C THR A 51 5.08 -1.10 5.02
N GLU A 52 4.54 -1.58 3.91
CA GLU A 52 4.90 -2.89 3.34
C GLU A 52 6.37 -2.95 2.92
N GLU A 53 6.89 -1.87 2.30
CA GLU A 53 8.32 -1.75 1.98
C GLU A 53 9.20 -1.82 3.23
N LEU A 54 8.85 -1.10 4.30
CA LEU A 54 9.59 -1.14 5.55
C LEU A 54 9.58 -2.54 6.18
N CYS A 55 8.41 -3.18 6.25
CA CYS A 55 8.30 -4.54 6.78
C CYS A 55 9.17 -5.53 6.00
N ASN A 56 9.15 -5.46 4.66
CA ASN A 56 9.99 -6.32 3.83
C ASN A 56 11.48 -6.09 4.09
N GLN A 57 11.92 -4.83 4.21
CA GLN A 57 13.31 -4.52 4.55
C GLN A 57 13.72 -5.02 5.94
N GLU A 58 12.81 -5.04 6.91
CA GLU A 58 13.08 -5.59 8.24
C GLU A 58 13.17 -7.12 8.20
N LEU A 59 12.28 -7.79 7.46
CA LEU A 59 12.34 -9.24 7.27
C LEU A 59 13.65 -9.67 6.61
N GLU A 60 14.10 -8.97 5.56
CA GLU A 60 15.37 -9.26 4.89
C GLU A 60 16.60 -9.12 5.82
N LYS A 61 16.54 -8.23 6.82
CA LYS A 61 17.63 -8.09 7.81
C LYS A 61 17.65 -9.28 8.75
N ILE A 62 16.48 -9.66 9.27
CA ILE A 62 16.32 -10.80 10.18
C ILE A 62 16.80 -12.08 9.50
N GLU A 63 16.44 -12.29 8.22
CA GLU A 63 16.89 -13.46 7.47
C GLU A 63 18.41 -13.51 7.30
N LYS A 64 19.04 -12.38 6.98
CA LYS A 64 20.51 -12.29 6.89
C LYS A 64 21.20 -12.56 8.22
N GLU A 65 20.64 -12.06 9.32
CA GLU A 65 21.16 -12.33 10.67
C GLU A 65 21.05 -13.81 11.03
N ARG A 66 19.95 -14.47 10.65
CA ARG A 66 19.78 -15.91 10.82
C ARG A 66 20.83 -16.69 10.04
N ASP A 67 21.05 -16.38 8.77
CA ASP A 67 22.05 -17.08 7.93
C ASP A 67 23.47 -16.97 8.52
N ILE A 68 23.81 -15.85 9.17
CA ILE A 68 25.10 -15.65 9.86
C ILE A 68 25.21 -16.56 11.10
N LEU A 69 24.12 -16.73 11.85
CA LEU A 69 24.10 -17.55 13.08
C LEU A 69 24.08 -19.05 12.79
N GLU A 70 23.59 -19.45 11.62
CA GLU A 70 23.55 -20.84 11.16
C GLU A 70 24.80 -21.26 10.36
N SER A 71 25.76 -20.36 10.15
CA SER A 71 27.06 -20.59 9.49
C SER A 71 28.21 -20.78 10.48
#